data_AF-A0A367ZM94-F1
#
_entry.id   AF-A0A367ZM94-F1
#
_cell.length_a   1.000
_cell.length_b   1.000
_cell.length_c   1.000
_cell.angle_alpha   90.00
_cell.angle_beta   90.00
_cell.angle_gamma   90.00
#
_symmetry.space_group_name_H-M   'P 1'
#
loop_
_entity.id
_entity.type
_entity.pdbx_description
1 polymer ?
#
loop_
_entity_poly.entity_id
_entity_poly.type
_entity_poly.pdbx_seq_one_letter_code
_entity_poly.pdbx_strand_id
1 'polypeptide(L)'
;MRLARFNLVLLALSLLTLGTGCVQEKLVIPVATVTGKIVVPPAKDPLGVKVSVAGNPGISTYVNERGEFKLEFRTPGRYLLVCRGQQYDVDFVWVDAVLEETVSVGNVYLSEKIVGEAKWIATIVDFPDATGFKVKSLDPRWATDTIPMYDDGTHGDKIANDGIYTTRAQNLYTGSQLYSIIWMKDTEANEVKDPHREFERNGKSEIIVREPDMKVARGTVTSALTGVNYSEVVLATKMGARKINVDSDGKYAMPMEGNGKEYLVFRSPSFHIRAIPVDLTTMPIYDVPPVTLAAKGGGEAKFILIKSDFQEVVNPTVVADFTNWQPQALYDDGTNGDEVAGDGVYTRLFTRVAPGYHKYAFNITATNQVRDPYQESGDSQYSILLVK
;
A
#
# COMPACT_ATOMS: atom_id res chain seq x y z
N MET A 1 -53.95 88.75 29.46
CA MET A 1 -53.89 87.32 29.86
C MET A 1 -53.98 86.43 28.62
N ARG A 2 -52.87 86.34 27.91
CA ARG A 2 -52.55 85.38 26.84
C ARG A 2 -51.31 84.66 27.34
N LEU A 3 -51.23 83.35 27.12
CA LEU A 3 -50.17 82.37 27.42
C LEU A 3 -50.78 81.18 28.17
N ALA A 4 -50.31 79.97 27.86
CA ALA A 4 -50.69 78.67 28.46
C ALA A 4 -51.80 77.84 27.78
N ARG A 5 -51.97 77.88 26.45
CA ARG A 5 -52.70 76.82 25.72
C ARG A 5 -52.04 76.25 24.46
N PHE A 6 -50.79 76.62 24.15
CA PHE A 6 -50.14 76.21 22.90
C PHE A 6 -48.99 75.19 23.03
N ASN A 7 -48.60 74.79 24.25
CA ASN A 7 -47.41 73.93 24.45
C ASN A 7 -47.69 72.45 24.74
N LEU A 8 -48.94 72.00 24.85
CA LEU A 8 -49.23 70.58 25.09
C LEU A 8 -49.53 69.77 23.82
N VAL A 9 -49.81 70.43 22.69
CA VAL A 9 -50.14 69.73 21.43
C VAL A 9 -48.88 69.46 20.58
N LEU A 10 -47.82 70.27 20.71
CA LEU A 10 -46.57 70.01 19.97
C LEU A 10 -45.68 68.91 20.57
N LEU A 11 -45.82 68.58 21.86
CA LEU A 11 -45.04 67.49 22.47
C LEU A 11 -45.67 66.11 22.25
N ALA A 12 -46.96 66.05 21.92
CA ALA A 12 -47.65 64.81 21.57
C ALA A 12 -47.47 64.42 20.09
N LEU A 13 -47.03 65.34 19.23
CA LEU A 13 -46.78 65.08 17.80
C LEU A 13 -45.32 64.71 17.50
N SER A 14 -44.39 64.93 18.42
CA SER A 14 -42.97 64.56 18.27
C SER A 14 -42.61 63.15 18.77
N LEU A 15 -43.56 62.40 19.33
CA LEU A 15 -43.36 60.98 19.74
C LEU A 15 -43.86 59.96 18.71
N LEU A 16 -44.47 60.38 17.60
CA LEU A 16 -45.00 59.49 16.56
C LEU A 16 -44.05 59.29 15.36
N THR A 17 -42.86 59.88 15.36
CA THR A 17 -41.94 59.85 14.20
C THR A 17 -40.61 59.14 14.46
N LEU A 18 -40.48 58.36 15.54
CA LEU A 18 -39.27 57.56 15.84
C LEU A 18 -39.59 56.06 15.96
N GLY A 19 -40.48 55.57 15.10
CA GLY A 19 -40.96 54.19 15.11
C GLY A 19 -40.82 53.47 13.77
N THR A 20 -39.98 53.92 12.84
CA THR A 20 -39.54 53.07 11.72
C THR A 20 -38.13 52.61 12.02
N GLY A 21 -37.99 51.82 13.08
CA GLY A 21 -36.90 50.87 13.10
C GLY A 21 -37.04 50.07 11.81
N CYS A 22 -36.04 50.13 10.94
CA CYS A 22 -35.87 49.08 9.96
C CYS A 22 -35.86 47.79 10.76
N VAL A 23 -37.00 47.09 10.80
CA VAL A 23 -36.99 45.66 11.06
C VAL A 23 -36.30 45.10 9.83
N GLN A 24 -34.98 45.10 9.86
CA GLN A 24 -34.20 44.23 9.03
C GLN A 24 -34.57 42.85 9.55
N GLU A 25 -35.67 42.30 9.03
CA GLU A 25 -35.97 40.89 9.16
C GLU A 25 -34.71 40.22 8.70
N LYS A 26 -33.92 39.75 9.68
CA LYS A 26 -32.75 38.95 9.44
C LYS A 26 -33.31 37.80 8.63
N LEU A 27 -33.05 37.78 7.33
CA LEU A 27 -33.50 36.74 6.42
C LEU A 27 -32.99 35.43 7.01
N VAL A 28 -33.85 34.75 7.76
CA VAL A 28 -33.55 33.44 8.34
C VAL A 28 -33.73 32.51 7.17
N ILE A 29 -32.64 32.25 6.47
CA ILE A 29 -32.63 31.21 5.46
C ILE A 29 -32.82 29.91 6.25
N PRO A 30 -33.91 29.16 6.03
CA PRO A 30 -34.12 27.91 6.74
C PRO A 30 -33.00 26.93 6.38
N VAL A 31 -32.46 26.26 7.40
CA VAL A 31 -31.36 25.31 7.25
C VAL A 31 -31.73 24.03 8.01
N ALA A 32 -31.54 22.89 7.37
CA ALA A 32 -31.53 21.59 8.03
C ALA A 32 -30.13 21.33 8.58
N THR A 33 -30.03 20.98 9.87
CA THR A 33 -28.75 20.57 10.48
C THR A 33 -28.69 19.05 10.54
N VAL A 34 -27.64 18.45 9.99
CA VAL A 34 -27.37 17.02 10.15
C VAL A 34 -26.16 16.84 11.05
N THR A 35 -26.29 15.97 12.05
CA THR A 35 -25.21 15.61 12.97
C THR A 35 -24.97 14.11 12.97
N GLY A 36 -23.79 13.69 13.39
CA GLY A 36 -23.49 12.28 13.56
C GLY A 36 -22.14 12.07 14.22
N LYS A 37 -21.79 10.80 14.41
CA LYS A 37 -20.52 10.38 14.99
C LYS A 37 -19.88 9.30 14.14
N ILE A 38 -18.64 9.52 13.74
CA ILE A 38 -17.77 8.50 13.17
C ILE A 38 -17.15 7.71 14.32
N VAL A 39 -17.32 6.39 14.27
CA VAL A 39 -16.74 5.45 15.21
C VAL A 39 -15.66 4.67 14.49
N VAL A 40 -14.43 4.78 14.98
CA VAL A 40 -13.26 4.06 14.47
C VAL A 40 -12.89 2.93 15.44
N PRO A 41 -12.00 1.99 15.05
CA PRO A 41 -11.59 0.91 15.94
C PRO A 41 -10.97 1.43 17.25
N PRO A 42 -10.99 0.63 18.33
CA PRO A 42 -10.43 1.03 19.62
C PRO A 42 -8.97 1.51 19.52
N ALA A 43 -8.61 2.51 20.31
CA ALA A 43 -7.29 3.14 20.33
C ALA A 43 -6.85 3.84 19.02
N LYS A 44 -7.81 4.16 18.14
CA LYS A 44 -7.58 4.95 16.92
C LYS A 44 -8.25 6.33 17.03
N ASP A 45 -7.72 7.30 16.29
CA ASP A 45 -8.19 8.69 16.29
C ASP A 45 -9.05 8.95 15.03
N PRO A 46 -10.32 9.36 15.16
CA PRO A 46 -11.17 9.67 14.01
C PRO A 46 -10.74 10.94 13.26
N LEU A 47 -9.83 11.77 13.81
CA LEU A 47 -9.35 13.00 13.18
C LEU A 47 -8.87 12.75 11.74
N GLY A 48 -9.21 13.68 10.84
CA GLY A 48 -8.88 13.58 9.41
C GLY A 48 -9.87 12.76 8.59
N VAL A 49 -10.90 12.16 9.20
CA VAL A 49 -12.07 11.66 8.44
C VAL A 49 -12.88 12.84 7.93
N LYS A 50 -13.07 12.88 6.62
CA LYS A 50 -13.94 13.82 5.92
C LYS A 50 -15.30 13.17 5.68
N VAL A 51 -16.36 13.90 6.01
CA VAL A 51 -17.75 13.57 5.64
C VAL A 51 -18.15 14.51 4.52
N SER A 52 -18.54 13.95 3.38
CA SER A 52 -18.91 14.70 2.17
C SER A 52 -20.25 14.22 1.64
N VAL A 53 -20.95 15.08 0.90
CA VAL A 53 -22.29 14.78 0.38
C VAL A 53 -22.20 14.37 -1.08
N ALA A 54 -22.71 13.20 -1.43
CA ALA A 54 -22.78 12.76 -2.82
C ALA A 54 -23.69 13.68 -3.65
N GLY A 55 -23.34 13.90 -4.91
CA GLY A 55 -24.00 14.86 -5.82
C GLY A 55 -23.68 16.33 -5.51
N ASN A 56 -23.14 16.64 -4.32
CA ASN A 56 -22.66 17.97 -3.96
C ASN A 56 -21.44 17.90 -3.03
N PRO A 57 -20.27 17.44 -3.53
CA PRO A 57 -19.08 17.25 -2.71
C PRO A 57 -18.51 18.55 -2.12
N GLY A 58 -19.00 19.71 -2.57
CA GLY A 58 -18.70 21.02 -1.98
C GLY A 58 -19.28 21.17 -0.57
N ILE A 59 -20.36 20.45 -0.25
CA ILE A 59 -20.87 20.32 1.12
C ILE A 59 -20.08 19.19 1.79
N SER A 60 -19.17 19.56 2.67
CA SER A 60 -18.36 18.61 3.44
C SER A 60 -17.88 19.21 4.75
N THR A 61 -17.48 18.35 5.66
CA THR A 61 -16.91 18.71 6.96
C THR A 61 -15.89 17.66 7.40
N TYR A 62 -14.99 18.02 8.31
CA TYR A 62 -14.12 17.06 8.99
C TYR A 62 -14.67 16.78 10.37
N VAL A 63 -14.49 15.55 10.83
CA VAL A 63 -14.85 15.19 12.20
C VAL A 63 -13.92 15.82 13.22
N ASN A 64 -14.41 16.06 14.43
CA ASN A 64 -13.58 16.47 15.56
C ASN A 64 -12.87 15.27 16.22
N GLU A 65 -12.08 15.51 17.28
CA GLU A 65 -11.36 14.48 18.06
C GLU A 65 -12.28 13.43 18.69
N ARG A 66 -13.57 13.73 18.84
CA ARG A 66 -14.60 12.79 19.34
C ARG A 66 -15.28 12.02 18.21
N GLY A 67 -14.91 12.27 16.95
CA GLY A 67 -15.53 11.72 15.76
C GLY A 67 -16.85 12.39 15.39
N GLU A 68 -17.26 13.45 16.07
CA GLU A 68 -18.53 14.13 15.82
C GLU A 68 -18.41 15.06 14.60
N PHE A 69 -19.50 15.17 13.84
CA PHE A 69 -19.60 16.09 12.71
C PHE A 69 -20.94 16.81 12.66
N LYS A 70 -20.95 17.95 11.97
CA LYS A 70 -22.14 18.75 11.69
C LYS A 70 -22.11 19.24 10.24
N LEU A 71 -23.20 19.05 9.51
CA LEU A 71 -23.45 19.56 8.17
C LEU A 71 -24.75 20.38 8.15
N GLU A 72 -24.82 21.33 7.23
CA GLU A 72 -25.96 22.23 7.08
C GLU A 72 -26.46 22.19 5.62
N PHE A 73 -27.75 21.95 5.44
CA PHE A 73 -28.40 21.84 4.14
C PHE A 73 -29.47 22.92 3.99
N ARG A 74 -29.53 23.55 2.81
CA ARG A 74 -30.51 24.61 2.51
C ARG A 74 -31.77 24.11 1.82
N THR A 75 -31.79 22.83 1.49
CA THR A 75 -32.92 22.16 0.85
C THR A 75 -33.22 20.89 1.64
N PRO A 76 -34.50 20.58 1.89
CA PRO A 76 -34.85 19.30 2.48
C PRO A 76 -34.66 18.20 1.43
N GLY A 77 -34.48 16.97 1.90
CA GLY A 77 -34.38 15.81 1.01
C GLY A 77 -33.50 14.71 1.58
N ARG A 78 -33.40 13.63 0.81
CA ARG A 78 -32.55 12.49 1.14
C ARG A 78 -31.15 12.69 0.57
N TYR A 79 -30.15 12.59 1.42
CA TYR A 79 -28.74 12.77 1.10
C TYR A 79 -27.94 11.51 1.43
N LEU A 80 -26.94 11.22 0.60
CA LEU A 80 -25.94 10.20 0.87
C LEU A 80 -24.68 10.90 1.39
N LEU A 81 -24.31 10.56 2.63
CA LEU A 81 -23.06 11.02 3.22
C LEU A 81 -21.99 9.96 2.98
N VAL A 82 -20.85 10.37 2.42
CA VAL A 82 -19.67 9.54 2.21
C VAL A 82 -18.58 9.97 3.20
N CYS A 83 -18.15 9.01 4.00
CA CYS A 83 -17.19 9.17 5.08
C CYS A 83 -15.88 8.49 4.68
N ARG A 84 -14.79 9.26 4.58
CA ARG A 84 -13.48 8.73 4.17
C ARG A 84 -12.35 9.40 4.93
N GLY A 85 -11.34 8.63 5.33
CA GLY A 85 -10.11 9.14 5.93
C GLY A 85 -8.89 8.40 5.41
N GLN A 86 -7.70 8.99 5.58
CA GLN A 86 -6.46 8.39 5.07
C GLN A 86 -6.15 7.01 5.67
N GLN A 87 -6.54 6.78 6.93
CA GLN A 87 -6.28 5.55 7.68
C GLN A 87 -7.46 4.58 7.69
N TYR A 88 -8.61 4.98 7.15
CA TYR A 88 -9.86 4.25 7.28
C TYR A 88 -10.47 3.97 5.92
N ASP A 89 -11.11 2.82 5.79
CA ASP A 89 -11.88 2.50 4.59
C ASP A 89 -13.07 3.44 4.45
N VAL A 90 -13.46 3.66 3.19
CA VAL A 90 -14.63 4.45 2.88
C VAL A 90 -15.91 3.73 3.27
N ASP A 91 -16.84 4.52 3.81
CA ASP A 91 -18.18 4.07 4.14
C ASP A 91 -19.20 5.18 3.89
N PHE A 92 -20.49 4.85 3.98
CA PHE A 92 -21.57 5.76 3.68
C PHE A 92 -22.78 5.58 4.58
N VAL A 93 -23.64 6.61 4.64
CA VAL A 93 -24.93 6.56 5.33
C VAL A 93 -25.94 7.47 4.63
N TRP A 94 -27.19 7.01 4.54
CA TRP A 94 -28.31 7.81 4.06
C TRP A 94 -28.90 8.65 5.20
N VAL A 95 -29.31 9.89 4.89
CA VAL A 95 -30.00 10.78 5.83
C VAL A 95 -31.09 11.57 5.15
N ASP A 96 -32.23 11.71 5.82
CA ASP A 96 -33.30 12.61 5.40
C ASP A 96 -33.15 13.95 6.15
N ALA A 97 -32.77 15.01 5.44
CA ALA A 97 -32.63 16.35 6.00
C ALA A 97 -33.98 17.08 5.95
N VAL A 98 -34.42 17.61 7.09
CA VAL A 98 -35.66 18.37 7.25
C VAL A 98 -35.31 19.80 7.65
N LEU A 99 -35.84 20.79 6.93
CA LEU A 99 -35.54 22.20 7.18
C LEU A 99 -35.93 22.60 8.60
N GLU A 100 -35.13 23.45 9.23
CA GLU A 100 -35.33 23.95 10.59
C GLU A 100 -35.24 22.88 11.69
N GLU A 101 -34.86 21.65 11.32
CA GLU A 101 -34.65 20.56 12.27
C GLU A 101 -33.16 20.17 12.38
N THR A 102 -32.83 19.53 13.49
CA THR A 102 -31.57 18.82 13.66
C THR A 102 -31.82 17.32 13.57
N VAL A 103 -31.30 16.70 12.52
CA VAL A 103 -31.38 15.25 12.31
C VAL A 103 -30.05 14.62 12.69
N SER A 104 -30.08 13.50 13.38
CA SER A 104 -28.87 12.72 13.68
C SER A 104 -28.84 11.43 12.87
N VAL A 105 -27.72 11.14 12.22
CA VAL A 105 -27.50 9.86 11.53
C VAL A 105 -27.00 8.75 12.45
N GLY A 106 -26.82 9.05 13.75
CA GLY A 106 -26.23 8.12 14.71
C GLY A 106 -24.75 7.87 14.46
N ASN A 107 -24.33 6.62 14.68
CA ASN A 107 -22.94 6.18 14.54
C ASN A 107 -22.69 5.60 13.15
N VAL A 108 -21.64 6.06 12.48
CA VAL A 108 -21.10 5.43 11.27
C VAL A 108 -19.77 4.79 11.61
N TYR A 109 -19.65 3.48 11.40
CA TYR A 109 -18.48 2.70 11.81
C TYR A 109 -17.51 2.56 10.63
N LEU A 110 -16.30 3.11 10.77
CA LEU A 110 -15.25 2.92 9.77
C LEU A 110 -14.29 1.82 10.20
N SER A 111 -13.90 0.99 9.23
CA SER A 111 -12.83 0.01 9.42
C SER A 111 -11.48 0.66 9.15
N GLU A 112 -10.44 0.23 9.86
CA GLU A 112 -9.06 0.60 9.51
C GLU A 112 -8.70 -0.01 8.15
N LYS A 113 -7.94 0.73 7.34
CA LYS A 113 -7.45 0.20 6.07
C LYS A 113 -6.58 -1.03 6.30
N ILE A 114 -6.83 -2.03 5.47
CA ILE A 114 -5.99 -3.22 5.38
C ILE A 114 -4.74 -2.87 4.59
N VAL A 115 -3.60 -3.36 5.07
CA VAL A 115 -2.30 -3.18 4.44
C VAL A 115 -2.30 -3.73 3.02
N GLY A 116 -1.80 -2.96 2.06
CA GLY A 116 -1.76 -3.39 0.67
C GLY A 116 -3.11 -3.40 -0.05
N GLU A 117 -4.17 -2.92 0.60
CA GLU A 117 -5.50 -2.86 0.02
C GLU A 117 -6.01 -1.42 -0.05
N ALA A 118 -6.97 -1.21 -0.96
CA ALA A 118 -7.78 0.00 -0.99
C ALA A 118 -9.22 -0.35 -1.36
N LYS A 119 -10.15 0.42 -0.80
CA LYS A 119 -11.56 0.37 -1.10
C LYS A 119 -12.00 1.68 -1.78
N TRP A 120 -12.64 1.57 -2.94
CA TRP A 120 -13.25 2.70 -3.64
C TRP A 120 -14.76 2.64 -3.56
N ILE A 121 -15.38 3.82 -3.70
CA ILE A 121 -16.83 4.00 -3.78
C ILE A 121 -17.12 4.92 -4.96
N ALA A 122 -18.19 4.64 -5.69
CA ALA A 122 -18.80 5.51 -6.69
C ALA A 122 -20.31 5.34 -6.59
N THR A 123 -21.08 6.38 -6.87
CA THR A 123 -22.51 6.36 -6.61
C THR A 123 -23.27 6.94 -7.80
N ILE A 124 -24.47 6.43 -8.05
CA ILE A 124 -25.39 7.05 -9.02
C ILE A 124 -25.90 8.42 -8.53
N VAL A 125 -25.73 8.77 -7.25
CA VAL A 125 -26.06 10.11 -6.74
C VAL A 125 -25.08 11.16 -7.30
N ASP A 126 -23.80 10.80 -7.40
CA ASP A 126 -22.78 11.64 -8.04
C ASP A 126 -22.89 11.63 -9.56
N PHE A 127 -23.31 10.49 -10.13
CA PHE A 127 -23.40 10.25 -11.57
C PHE A 127 -24.76 9.65 -11.94
N PRO A 128 -25.84 10.47 -12.02
CA PRO A 128 -27.23 9.98 -12.19
C PRO A 128 -27.50 9.14 -13.43
N ASP A 129 -26.71 9.35 -14.48
CA ASP A 129 -26.86 8.63 -15.75
C ASP A 129 -25.94 7.40 -15.85
N ALA A 130 -25.20 7.07 -14.79
CA ALA A 130 -24.23 5.99 -14.84
C ALA A 130 -24.91 4.61 -14.81
N THR A 131 -24.48 3.72 -15.70
CA THR A 131 -24.88 2.31 -15.77
C THR A 131 -23.82 1.35 -15.23
N GLY A 132 -22.64 1.87 -14.87
CA GLY A 132 -21.57 1.10 -14.26
C GLY A 132 -20.32 1.93 -14.00
N PHE A 133 -19.40 1.37 -13.22
CA PHE A 133 -18.20 2.07 -12.76
C PHE A 133 -16.95 1.19 -12.84
N LYS A 134 -15.81 1.84 -13.04
CA LYS A 134 -14.47 1.26 -12.88
C LYS A 134 -13.59 2.27 -12.16
N VAL A 135 -12.59 1.77 -11.43
CA VAL A 135 -11.46 2.58 -10.98
C VAL A 135 -10.28 2.34 -11.92
N LYS A 136 -9.58 3.42 -12.30
CA LYS A 136 -8.41 3.37 -13.16
C LYS A 136 -7.17 3.88 -12.43
N SER A 137 -6.11 3.08 -12.46
CA SER A 137 -4.80 3.45 -11.94
C SER A 137 -4.13 4.48 -12.85
N LEU A 138 -3.45 5.46 -12.26
CA LEU A 138 -2.70 6.46 -13.01
C LEU A 138 -1.21 6.38 -12.69
N ASP A 139 -0.87 6.39 -11.40
CA ASP A 139 0.51 6.36 -10.93
C ASP A 139 0.58 5.90 -9.46
N PRO A 140 1.25 4.79 -9.15
CA PRO A 140 1.80 3.81 -10.09
C PRO A 140 0.67 3.10 -10.87
N ARG A 141 0.98 2.59 -12.07
CA ARG A 141 0.01 1.82 -12.86
C ARG A 141 -0.09 0.37 -12.37
N TRP A 142 -1.30 -0.10 -12.12
CA TRP A 142 -1.55 -1.49 -11.70
C TRP A 142 -1.52 -2.44 -12.90
N ALA A 143 -1.40 -3.74 -12.64
CA ALA A 143 -1.32 -4.77 -13.68
C ALA A 143 -2.53 -4.78 -14.64
N THR A 144 -3.74 -4.50 -14.14
CA THR A 144 -4.97 -4.53 -14.96
C THR A 144 -5.39 -3.17 -15.53
N ASP A 145 -4.66 -2.08 -15.22
CA ASP A 145 -4.95 -0.66 -15.50
C ASP A 145 -6.30 -0.14 -14.93
N THR A 146 -7.37 -0.91 -15.09
CA THR A 146 -8.71 -0.66 -14.56
C THR A 146 -9.23 -1.85 -13.76
N ILE A 147 -10.10 -1.58 -12.79
CA ILE A 147 -10.79 -2.58 -11.97
C ILE A 147 -12.29 -2.22 -11.95
N PRO A 148 -13.20 -3.15 -12.29
CA PRO A 148 -14.63 -2.93 -12.19
C PRO A 148 -15.08 -2.70 -10.74
N MET A 149 -16.15 -1.91 -10.60
CA MET A 149 -16.85 -1.70 -9.33
C MET A 149 -18.24 -2.30 -9.40
N TYR A 150 -18.77 -2.70 -8.25
CA TYR A 150 -19.94 -3.56 -8.15
C TYR A 150 -20.93 -3.04 -7.11
N ASP A 151 -22.22 -3.17 -7.42
CA ASP A 151 -23.38 -2.90 -6.57
C ASP A 151 -24.15 -4.22 -6.38
N ASP A 152 -23.47 -5.20 -5.80
CA ASP A 152 -23.87 -6.61 -5.77
C ASP A 152 -23.85 -7.23 -4.36
N GLY A 153 -23.63 -6.42 -3.31
CA GLY A 153 -23.45 -6.88 -1.93
C GLY A 153 -22.14 -7.62 -1.68
N THR A 154 -21.18 -7.55 -2.61
CA THR A 154 -19.84 -8.13 -2.52
C THR A 154 -18.77 -7.08 -2.88
N HIS A 155 -17.49 -7.46 -2.97
CA HIS A 155 -16.38 -6.51 -3.28
C HIS A 155 -16.28 -5.28 -2.36
N GLY A 156 -16.86 -5.34 -1.16
CA GLY A 156 -16.93 -4.24 -0.20
C GLY A 156 -18.26 -3.49 -0.20
N ASP A 157 -19.21 -3.88 -1.05
CA ASP A 157 -20.55 -3.34 -1.10
C ASP A 157 -21.39 -3.97 0.02
N LYS A 158 -22.20 -3.14 0.68
CA LYS A 158 -23.00 -3.53 1.83
C LYS A 158 -24.38 -4.01 1.42
N ILE A 159 -24.95 -3.45 0.35
CA ILE A 159 -26.35 -3.65 -0.02
C ILE A 159 -26.43 -3.68 -1.54
N ALA A 160 -26.72 -4.85 -2.09
CA ALA A 160 -26.86 -5.01 -3.53
C ALA A 160 -28.01 -4.19 -4.12
N ASN A 161 -27.79 -3.63 -5.31
CA ASN A 161 -28.71 -2.82 -6.11
C ASN A 161 -29.22 -1.55 -5.40
N ASP A 162 -28.40 -0.91 -4.57
CA ASP A 162 -28.74 0.36 -3.91
C ASP A 162 -28.18 1.59 -4.63
N GLY A 163 -27.51 1.40 -5.77
CA GLY A 163 -26.90 2.44 -6.58
C GLY A 163 -25.51 2.85 -6.10
N ILE A 164 -24.92 2.14 -5.14
CA ILE A 164 -23.61 2.41 -4.58
C ILE A 164 -22.65 1.30 -4.98
N TYR A 165 -21.72 1.67 -5.86
CA TYR A 165 -20.74 0.75 -6.40
C TYR A 165 -19.48 0.82 -5.56
N THR A 166 -18.95 -0.33 -5.20
CA THR A 166 -17.66 -0.41 -4.51
C THR A 166 -16.75 -1.45 -5.15
N THR A 167 -15.46 -1.32 -4.88
CA THR A 167 -14.51 -2.39 -5.16
C THR A 167 -13.40 -2.33 -4.13
N ARG A 168 -12.89 -3.51 -3.76
CA ARG A 168 -11.71 -3.67 -2.92
C ARG A 168 -10.66 -4.39 -3.72
N ALA A 169 -9.54 -3.71 -3.96
CA ALA A 169 -8.39 -4.33 -4.60
C ALA A 169 -7.31 -4.65 -3.55
N GLN A 170 -6.61 -5.76 -3.78
CA GLN A 170 -5.59 -6.29 -2.89
C GLN A 170 -4.22 -6.29 -3.59
N ASN A 171 -3.17 -6.43 -2.79
CA ASN A 171 -1.77 -6.43 -3.24
C ASN A 171 -1.41 -5.23 -4.11
N LEU A 172 -1.94 -4.06 -3.77
CA LEU A 172 -1.65 -2.82 -4.45
C LEU A 172 -0.29 -2.26 -4.02
N TYR A 173 0.21 -1.33 -4.85
CA TYR A 173 1.37 -0.56 -4.47
C TYR A 173 1.12 0.25 -3.19
N THR A 174 2.03 0.19 -2.22
CA THR A 174 1.91 0.88 -0.95
C THR A 174 2.28 2.36 -1.09
N GLY A 175 1.76 3.20 -0.20
CA GLY A 175 1.95 4.64 -0.23
C GLY A 175 0.92 5.34 -1.10
N SER A 176 1.33 6.48 -1.67
CA SER A 176 0.46 7.36 -2.45
C SER A 176 0.20 6.81 -3.85
N GLN A 177 -1.07 6.72 -4.21
CA GLN A 177 -1.51 6.27 -5.53
C GLN A 177 -2.52 7.23 -6.15
N LEU A 178 -2.27 7.62 -7.40
CA LEU A 178 -3.18 8.40 -8.22
C LEU A 178 -4.13 7.49 -8.98
N TYR A 179 -5.40 7.86 -8.99
CA TYR A 179 -6.46 7.15 -9.69
C TYR A 179 -7.51 8.10 -10.27
N SER A 180 -8.40 7.53 -11.08
CA SER A 180 -9.62 8.17 -11.57
C SER A 180 -10.79 7.19 -11.50
N ILE A 181 -12.00 7.72 -11.50
CA ILE A 181 -13.22 6.93 -11.67
C ILE A 181 -13.63 7.03 -13.13
N ILE A 182 -13.90 5.88 -13.74
CA ILE A 182 -14.56 5.80 -15.04
C ILE A 182 -16.00 5.40 -14.78
N TRP A 183 -16.94 6.24 -15.17
CA TRP A 183 -18.35 5.88 -15.16
C TRP A 183 -18.83 5.68 -16.59
N MET A 184 -19.73 4.73 -16.76
CA MET A 184 -20.28 4.34 -18.05
C MET A 184 -21.67 4.92 -18.22
N LYS A 185 -21.98 5.47 -19.39
CA LYS A 185 -23.34 5.78 -19.82
C LYS A 185 -23.58 5.04 -21.13
N ASP A 186 -24.42 4.02 -21.09
CA ASP A 186 -24.57 3.09 -22.21
C ASP A 186 -23.21 2.49 -22.65
N THR A 187 -22.70 2.87 -23.83
CA THR A 187 -21.40 2.46 -24.35
C THR A 187 -20.29 3.50 -24.17
N GLU A 188 -20.60 4.68 -23.64
CA GLU A 188 -19.65 5.78 -23.46
C GLU A 188 -18.95 5.71 -22.10
N ALA A 189 -17.64 5.89 -22.10
CA ALA A 189 -16.81 5.88 -20.89
C ALA A 189 -16.31 7.29 -20.56
N ASN A 190 -16.60 7.75 -19.35
CA ASN A 190 -16.25 9.08 -18.88
C ASN A 190 -15.29 9.00 -17.69
N GLU A 191 -14.05 9.50 -17.88
CA GLU A 191 -13.02 9.53 -16.82
C GLU A 191 -13.10 10.83 -16.03
N VAL A 192 -13.24 10.72 -14.71
CA VAL A 192 -13.39 11.86 -13.79
C VAL A 192 -12.57 11.65 -12.52
N LYS A 193 -12.38 12.74 -11.77
CA LYS A 193 -11.84 12.67 -10.40
C LYS A 193 -12.92 12.13 -9.49
N ASP A 194 -12.53 11.27 -8.54
CA ASP A 194 -13.40 10.87 -7.42
C ASP A 194 -13.85 12.13 -6.62
N PRO A 195 -15.16 12.43 -6.58
CA PRO A 195 -15.74 13.52 -5.78
C PRO A 195 -15.39 13.41 -4.28
N HIS A 196 -15.19 12.18 -3.82
CA HIS A 196 -14.96 11.77 -2.43
C HIS A 196 -13.53 11.27 -2.20
N ARG A 197 -12.56 11.67 -3.04
CA ARG A 197 -11.11 11.36 -2.88
C ARG A 197 -10.57 11.73 -1.50
N GLU A 198 -9.53 11.02 -1.05
CA GLU A 198 -8.83 11.32 0.20
C GLU A 198 -8.02 12.60 0.07
N PHE A 199 -7.23 12.67 -1.01
CA PHE A 199 -6.39 13.79 -1.33
C PHE A 199 -6.45 14.11 -2.81
N GLU A 200 -5.86 15.24 -3.16
CA GLU A 200 -5.65 15.66 -4.53
C GLU A 200 -4.19 15.99 -4.74
N ARG A 201 -3.59 15.37 -5.75
CA ARG A 201 -2.22 15.65 -6.18
C ARG A 201 -2.21 15.82 -7.69
N ASN A 202 -1.63 16.92 -8.14
CA ASN A 202 -1.56 17.29 -9.57
C ASN A 202 -2.92 17.26 -10.29
N GLY A 203 -3.98 17.67 -9.61
CA GLY A 203 -5.32 17.66 -10.20
C GLY A 203 -5.92 16.26 -10.39
N LYS A 204 -5.41 15.23 -9.70
CA LYS A 204 -5.91 13.85 -9.77
C LYS A 204 -6.30 13.34 -8.39
N SER A 205 -7.19 12.37 -8.34
CA SER A 205 -7.59 11.73 -7.08
C SER A 205 -6.45 10.90 -6.53
N GLU A 206 -6.21 11.02 -5.24
CA GLU A 206 -5.17 10.30 -4.53
C GLU A 206 -5.79 9.44 -3.42
N ILE A 207 -5.27 8.23 -3.27
CA ILE A 207 -5.54 7.31 -2.17
C ILE A 207 -4.21 6.87 -1.57
N ILE A 208 -4.17 6.74 -0.24
CA ILE A 208 -3.00 6.20 0.45
C ILE A 208 -3.27 4.74 0.78
N VAL A 209 -2.45 3.83 0.22
CA VAL A 209 -2.45 2.42 0.59
C VAL A 209 -1.44 2.19 1.69
N ARG A 210 -1.86 1.52 2.76
CA ARG A 210 -0.99 1.30 3.92
C ARG A 210 0.15 0.37 3.56
N GLU A 211 1.35 0.75 4.01
CA GLU A 211 2.54 -0.09 3.93
C GLU A 211 2.55 -1.11 5.08
N PRO A 212 2.95 -2.37 4.84
CA PRO A 212 3.17 -3.33 5.91
C PRO A 212 4.40 -2.95 6.73
N ASP A 213 4.38 -3.31 8.01
CA ASP A 213 5.60 -3.32 8.84
C ASP A 213 6.62 -4.35 8.31
N MET A 214 6.16 -5.38 7.59
CA MET A 214 6.99 -6.44 7.04
C MET A 214 6.41 -6.98 5.73
N LYS A 215 7.22 -7.01 4.66
CA LYS A 215 6.82 -7.51 3.34
C LYS A 215 7.03 -9.02 3.26
N VAL A 216 6.38 -9.69 2.32
CA VAL A 216 6.53 -11.14 2.13
C VAL A 216 6.93 -11.45 0.70
N ALA A 217 8.04 -12.15 0.50
CA ALA A 217 8.38 -12.75 -0.78
C ALA A 217 7.97 -14.22 -0.76
N ARG A 218 7.13 -14.66 -1.70
CA ARG A 218 6.72 -16.05 -1.82
C ARG A 218 6.93 -16.55 -3.23
N GLY A 219 7.17 -17.84 -3.37
CA GLY A 219 7.45 -18.42 -4.68
C GLY A 219 7.62 -19.91 -4.61
N THR A 220 8.18 -20.45 -5.69
CA THR A 220 8.50 -21.87 -5.82
C THR A 220 9.90 -22.05 -6.38
N VAL A 221 10.63 -23.02 -5.85
CA VAL A 221 11.86 -23.53 -6.45
C VAL A 221 11.56 -24.78 -7.25
N THR A 222 12.28 -24.94 -8.35
CA THR A 222 12.20 -26.09 -9.26
C THR A 222 13.60 -26.59 -9.57
N SER A 223 13.72 -27.78 -10.12
CA SER A 223 15.00 -28.33 -10.59
C SER A 223 14.73 -29.30 -11.74
N ALA A 224 15.75 -29.52 -12.58
CA ALA A 224 15.70 -30.54 -13.62
C ALA A 224 15.78 -31.97 -13.08
N LEU A 225 16.15 -32.15 -11.81
CA LEU A 225 16.18 -33.45 -11.16
C LEU A 225 14.77 -33.93 -10.78
N THR A 226 14.50 -35.21 -10.98
CA THR A 226 13.27 -35.87 -10.52
C THR A 226 13.41 -36.36 -9.08
N GLY A 227 12.36 -36.24 -8.27
CA GLY A 227 12.37 -36.76 -6.89
C GLY A 227 13.22 -35.95 -5.91
N VAL A 228 13.42 -34.65 -6.19
CA VAL A 228 14.12 -33.74 -5.30
C VAL A 228 13.31 -33.50 -4.03
N ASN A 229 13.97 -33.63 -2.87
CA ASN A 229 13.44 -33.15 -1.62
C ASN A 229 13.92 -31.71 -1.39
N TYR A 230 13.10 -30.71 -1.66
CA TYR A 230 13.49 -29.30 -1.51
C TYR A 230 13.66 -28.85 -0.06
N SER A 231 13.27 -29.65 0.94
CA SER A 231 13.44 -29.29 2.35
C SER A 231 14.89 -29.22 2.82
N GLU A 232 15.86 -29.68 2.02
CA GLU A 232 17.29 -29.45 2.25
C GLU A 232 17.78 -28.07 1.75
N VAL A 233 16.92 -27.31 1.05
CA VAL A 233 17.25 -25.97 0.56
C VAL A 233 16.94 -24.96 1.66
N VAL A 234 17.98 -24.27 2.10
CA VAL A 234 17.88 -23.14 2.99
C VAL A 234 17.72 -21.87 2.15
N LEU A 235 16.62 -21.17 2.37
CA LEU A 235 16.37 -19.83 1.87
C LEU A 235 16.79 -18.81 2.93
N ALA A 236 17.57 -17.81 2.53
CA ALA A 236 18.10 -16.79 3.41
C ALA A 236 17.97 -15.38 2.81
N THR A 237 17.93 -14.36 3.67
CA THR A 237 17.88 -12.94 3.29
C THR A 237 18.94 -12.14 4.05
N LYS A 238 19.34 -10.98 3.50
CA LYS A 238 20.11 -9.92 4.17
C LYS A 238 21.24 -10.43 5.06
N MET A 239 22.34 -10.88 4.45
CA MET A 239 23.46 -11.50 5.17
C MET A 239 23.08 -12.71 6.04
N GLY A 240 22.03 -13.44 5.67
CA GLY A 240 21.56 -14.59 6.44
C GLY A 240 20.91 -14.24 7.78
N ALA A 241 20.49 -12.98 7.98
CA ALA A 241 19.78 -12.53 9.19
C ALA A 241 18.51 -13.35 9.46
N ARG A 242 17.85 -13.81 8.39
CA ARG A 242 16.72 -14.72 8.45
C ARG A 242 17.00 -15.92 7.55
N LYS A 243 16.62 -17.11 8.02
CA LYS A 243 16.77 -18.38 7.28
C LYS A 243 15.52 -19.24 7.51
N ILE A 244 15.04 -19.86 6.45
CA ILE A 244 13.98 -20.88 6.49
C ILE A 244 14.36 -22.04 5.58
N ASN A 245 13.89 -23.24 5.90
CA ASN A 245 13.91 -24.33 4.92
C ASN A 245 12.72 -24.15 3.98
N VAL A 246 12.93 -24.43 2.70
CA VAL A 246 11.85 -24.55 1.72
C VAL A 246 10.99 -25.76 2.09
N ASP A 247 9.71 -25.76 1.73
CA ASP A 247 8.89 -26.97 1.93
C ASP A 247 9.31 -28.11 0.98
N SER A 248 8.78 -29.32 1.20
CA SER A 248 9.10 -30.49 0.36
C SER A 248 8.68 -30.35 -1.09
N ASP A 249 7.69 -29.50 -1.37
CA ASP A 249 7.13 -29.25 -2.71
C ASP A 249 7.87 -28.09 -3.43
N GLY A 250 8.85 -27.48 -2.77
CA GLY A 250 9.62 -26.35 -3.30
C GLY A 250 8.97 -24.99 -3.05
N LYS A 251 7.86 -24.86 -2.32
CA LYS A 251 7.26 -23.56 -2.03
C LYS A 251 7.90 -22.90 -0.81
N TYR A 252 7.86 -21.57 -0.80
CA TYR A 252 8.34 -20.78 0.32
C TYR A 252 7.52 -19.50 0.46
N ALA A 253 7.46 -18.98 1.69
CA ALA A 253 6.99 -17.64 2.00
C ALA A 253 7.94 -17.05 3.05
N MET A 254 8.74 -16.08 2.63
CA MET A 254 9.81 -15.49 3.42
C MET A 254 9.45 -14.04 3.76
N PRO A 255 9.33 -13.71 5.05
CA PRO A 255 9.14 -12.33 5.46
C PRO A 255 10.44 -11.53 5.30
N MET A 256 10.35 -10.39 4.62
CA MET A 256 11.46 -9.53 4.19
C MET A 256 11.48 -8.22 4.98
N GLU A 257 12.67 -7.64 5.17
CA GLU A 257 12.88 -6.43 5.97
C GLU A 257 13.58 -5.32 5.16
N GLY A 258 12.81 -4.52 4.46
CA GLY A 258 13.37 -3.36 3.79
C GLY A 258 12.43 -2.75 2.74
N ASN A 259 12.82 -1.56 2.29
CA ASN A 259 12.14 -0.82 1.23
C ASN A 259 13.15 -0.61 0.09
N GLY A 260 13.39 -1.66 -0.70
CA GLY A 260 14.40 -1.63 -1.76
C GLY A 260 14.64 -2.98 -2.43
N LYS A 261 15.71 -3.04 -3.23
CA LYS A 261 16.21 -4.29 -3.82
C LYS A 261 16.88 -5.12 -2.72
N GLU A 262 16.36 -6.31 -2.48
CA GLU A 262 16.95 -7.32 -1.62
C GLU A 262 17.22 -8.60 -2.43
N TYR A 263 17.90 -9.58 -1.82
CA TYR A 263 18.13 -10.88 -2.45
C TYR A 263 17.58 -12.02 -1.60
N LEU A 264 16.91 -12.94 -2.28
CA LEU A 264 16.62 -14.28 -1.79
C LEU A 264 17.77 -15.19 -2.18
N VAL A 265 18.43 -15.81 -1.20
CA VAL A 265 19.56 -16.70 -1.45
C VAL A 265 19.20 -18.12 -1.08
N PHE A 266 19.24 -19.01 -2.07
CA PHE A 266 18.98 -20.43 -1.92
C PHE A 266 20.31 -21.17 -1.83
N ARG A 267 20.49 -21.96 -0.77
CA ARG A 267 21.70 -22.76 -0.52
C ARG A 267 21.33 -24.18 -0.11
N SER A 268 22.06 -25.16 -0.64
CA SER A 268 21.94 -26.56 -0.23
C SER A 268 23.26 -27.30 -0.49
N PRO A 269 23.56 -28.40 0.23
CA PRO A 269 24.60 -29.33 -0.16
C PRO A 269 24.37 -29.95 -1.56
N SER A 270 23.13 -30.05 -2.02
CA SER A 270 22.77 -30.71 -3.29
C SER A 270 22.66 -29.80 -4.49
N PHE A 271 22.38 -28.52 -4.28
CA PHE A 271 22.16 -27.52 -5.33
C PHE A 271 23.20 -26.41 -5.26
N HIS A 272 23.57 -25.88 -6.42
CA HIS A 272 24.40 -24.68 -6.48
C HIS A 272 23.68 -23.51 -5.83
N ILE A 273 24.45 -22.67 -5.13
CA ILE A 273 23.92 -21.43 -4.55
C ILE A 273 23.32 -20.56 -5.66
N ARG A 274 22.17 -19.96 -5.38
CA ARG A 274 21.49 -19.04 -6.29
C ARG A 274 20.94 -17.85 -5.53
N ALA A 275 21.20 -16.64 -6.02
CA ALA A 275 20.63 -15.41 -5.50
C ALA A 275 19.62 -14.86 -6.51
N ILE A 276 18.45 -14.44 -6.03
CA ILE A 276 17.39 -13.84 -6.85
C ILE A 276 17.09 -12.46 -6.30
N PRO A 277 17.20 -11.39 -7.12
CA PRO A 277 16.82 -10.06 -6.69
C PRO A 277 15.30 -9.99 -6.52
N VAL A 278 14.88 -9.32 -5.45
CA VAL A 278 13.48 -9.01 -5.17
C VAL A 278 13.36 -7.52 -4.92
N ASP A 279 12.44 -6.88 -5.62
CA ASP A 279 12.14 -5.45 -5.42
C ASP A 279 10.96 -5.31 -4.46
N LEU A 280 11.26 -4.84 -3.25
CA LEU A 280 10.28 -4.64 -2.18
C LEU A 280 9.81 -3.19 -2.10
N THR A 281 10.16 -2.32 -3.06
CA THR A 281 9.89 -0.88 -2.94
C THR A 281 8.42 -0.55 -2.73
N THR A 282 7.51 -1.34 -3.31
CA THR A 282 6.11 -0.90 -3.40
C THR A 282 5.07 -2.00 -3.19
N MET A 283 5.39 -3.30 -3.18
CA MET A 283 4.36 -4.35 -2.98
C MET A 283 4.44 -5.00 -1.59
N PRO A 284 3.29 -5.26 -0.93
CA PRO A 284 3.27 -5.94 0.37
C PRO A 284 3.60 -7.43 0.24
N ILE A 285 3.17 -8.05 -0.87
CA ILE A 285 3.48 -9.43 -1.23
C ILE A 285 4.13 -9.43 -2.60
N TYR A 286 5.35 -9.95 -2.67
CA TYR A 286 6.08 -10.15 -3.91
C TYR A 286 5.99 -11.62 -4.32
N ASP A 287 5.27 -11.88 -5.41
CA ASP A 287 5.21 -13.19 -6.05
C ASP A 287 6.47 -13.38 -6.92
N VAL A 288 7.44 -14.13 -6.39
CA VAL A 288 8.70 -14.42 -7.06
C VAL A 288 8.45 -15.42 -8.19
N PRO A 289 8.89 -15.14 -9.44
CA PRO A 289 8.84 -16.11 -10.51
C PRO A 289 9.51 -17.45 -10.13
N PRO A 290 9.06 -18.60 -10.68
CA PRO A 290 9.67 -19.89 -10.36
C PRO A 290 11.20 -19.90 -10.49
N VAL A 291 11.89 -20.32 -9.43
CA VAL A 291 13.35 -20.29 -9.33
C VAL A 291 13.92 -21.68 -9.62
N THR A 292 14.56 -21.87 -10.76
CA THR A 292 15.22 -23.14 -11.07
C THR A 292 16.59 -23.28 -10.40
N LEU A 293 16.79 -24.28 -9.54
CA LEU A 293 18.06 -24.60 -8.91
C LEU A 293 18.82 -25.65 -9.73
N ALA A 294 20.07 -25.32 -10.07
CA ALA A 294 20.99 -26.25 -10.71
C ALA A 294 21.57 -27.22 -9.69
N ALA A 295 21.53 -28.51 -9.98
CA ALA A 295 22.16 -29.53 -9.16
C ALA A 295 23.69 -29.35 -9.17
N LYS A 296 24.35 -29.61 -8.04
CA LYS A 296 25.82 -29.67 -8.01
C LYS A 296 26.31 -30.92 -8.75
N GLY A 297 27.13 -30.72 -9.78
CA GLY A 297 27.92 -31.79 -10.38
C GLY A 297 29.05 -32.26 -9.45
N GLY A 298 29.58 -33.46 -9.71
CA GLY A 298 30.75 -33.97 -8.99
C GLY A 298 31.96 -33.07 -9.21
N GLY A 299 32.63 -32.69 -8.12
CA GLY A 299 33.77 -31.78 -8.15
C GLY A 299 33.46 -30.33 -8.52
N GLU A 300 32.20 -29.90 -8.44
CA GLU A 300 31.81 -28.50 -8.67
C GLU A 300 31.63 -27.73 -7.36
N ALA A 301 32.09 -26.48 -7.35
CA ALA A 301 31.89 -25.53 -6.25
C ALA A 301 31.52 -24.15 -6.79
N LYS A 302 30.27 -23.72 -6.59
CA LYS A 302 29.80 -22.36 -6.92
C LYS A 302 29.80 -21.47 -5.67
N PHE A 303 30.34 -20.27 -5.83
CA PHE A 303 30.39 -19.23 -4.82
C PHE A 303 29.69 -17.98 -5.34
N ILE A 304 28.96 -17.30 -4.45
CA ILE A 304 28.27 -16.05 -4.72
C ILE A 304 28.57 -15.06 -3.59
N LEU A 305 28.86 -13.81 -3.94
CA LEU A 305 28.99 -12.68 -3.04
C LEU A 305 28.07 -11.56 -3.51
N ILE A 306 27.20 -11.09 -2.62
CA ILE A 306 26.23 -10.05 -2.93
C ILE A 306 26.81 -8.71 -2.51
N LYS A 307 26.97 -7.79 -3.47
CA LYS A 307 27.62 -6.49 -3.23
C LYS A 307 26.91 -5.68 -2.15
N SER A 308 25.58 -5.63 -2.18
CA SER A 308 24.77 -4.78 -1.31
C SER A 308 24.76 -5.21 0.16
N ASP A 309 25.24 -6.42 0.47
CA ASP A 309 25.37 -6.91 1.84
C ASP A 309 26.55 -6.28 2.59
N PHE A 310 27.46 -5.62 1.88
CA PHE A 310 28.66 -5.04 2.46
C PHE A 310 28.74 -3.55 2.15
N GLN A 311 29.31 -2.78 3.08
CA GLN A 311 29.47 -1.34 2.91
C GLN A 311 30.40 -0.98 1.75
N GLU A 312 31.41 -1.81 1.50
CA GLU A 312 32.39 -1.60 0.45
C GLU A 312 32.81 -2.96 -0.14
N VAL A 313 32.77 -3.06 -1.47
CA VAL A 313 33.25 -4.22 -2.22
C VAL A 313 34.04 -3.72 -3.43
N VAL A 314 35.31 -4.10 -3.51
CA VAL A 314 36.24 -3.70 -4.58
C VAL A 314 37.05 -4.91 -5.02
N ASN A 315 36.86 -5.31 -6.29
CA ASN A 315 37.54 -6.47 -6.91
C ASN A 315 37.51 -7.73 -6.02
N PRO A 316 36.32 -8.22 -5.63
CA PRO A 316 36.21 -9.27 -4.64
C PRO A 316 36.81 -10.59 -5.14
N THR A 317 37.38 -11.34 -4.19
CA THR A 317 37.97 -12.66 -4.47
C THR A 317 37.46 -13.69 -3.47
N VAL A 318 37.52 -14.97 -3.84
CA VAL A 318 37.36 -16.12 -2.94
C VAL A 318 38.71 -16.78 -2.70
N VAL A 319 38.97 -17.16 -1.45
CA VAL A 319 40.10 -18.01 -1.05
C VAL A 319 39.56 -19.29 -0.45
N ALA A 320 40.17 -20.43 -0.79
CA ALA A 320 39.76 -21.73 -0.26
C ALA A 320 40.96 -22.65 -0.05
N ASP A 321 40.79 -23.69 0.75
CA ASP A 321 41.84 -24.69 0.99
C ASP A 321 42.31 -25.38 -0.32
N PHE A 322 41.40 -25.70 -1.24
CA PHE A 322 41.70 -26.33 -2.53
C PHE A 322 42.36 -25.37 -3.54
N THR A 323 42.40 -24.07 -3.25
CA THR A 323 43.18 -23.08 -4.01
C THR A 323 44.52 -22.76 -3.34
N ASN A 324 44.91 -23.53 -2.31
CA ASN A 324 46.04 -23.23 -1.42
C ASN A 324 45.95 -21.80 -0.86
N TRP A 325 44.72 -21.36 -0.54
CA TRP A 325 44.40 -20.02 -0.05
C TRP A 325 44.81 -18.87 -0.98
N GLN A 326 45.09 -19.15 -2.26
CA GLN A 326 45.37 -18.12 -3.24
C GLN A 326 44.07 -17.43 -3.69
N PRO A 327 44.01 -16.08 -3.70
CA PRO A 327 42.83 -15.34 -4.13
C PRO A 327 42.43 -15.66 -5.56
N GLN A 328 41.14 -15.96 -5.76
CA GLN A 328 40.54 -16.18 -7.07
C GLN A 328 39.44 -15.15 -7.29
N ALA A 329 39.47 -14.43 -8.42
CA ALA A 329 38.48 -13.38 -8.71
C ALA A 329 37.05 -13.94 -8.80
N LEU A 330 36.11 -13.16 -8.28
CA LEU A 330 34.67 -13.31 -8.53
C LEU A 330 34.23 -12.30 -9.60
N TYR A 331 33.20 -12.64 -10.37
CA TYR A 331 32.77 -11.88 -11.55
C TYR A 331 31.26 -11.60 -11.53
N ASP A 332 30.86 -10.42 -11.98
CA ASP A 332 29.46 -9.96 -12.16
C ASP A 332 29.31 -9.49 -13.62
N ASP A 333 29.63 -10.39 -14.55
CA ASP A 333 29.81 -10.11 -15.98
C ASP A 333 29.16 -11.17 -16.91
N GLY A 334 28.34 -12.06 -16.35
CA GLY A 334 27.69 -13.17 -17.07
C GLY A 334 28.62 -14.34 -17.40
N THR A 335 29.83 -14.37 -16.83
CA THR A 335 30.81 -15.44 -17.02
C THR A 335 31.09 -16.19 -15.71
N ASN A 336 31.90 -17.26 -15.75
CA ASN A 336 32.35 -17.97 -14.55
C ASN A 336 31.21 -18.49 -13.63
N GLY A 337 30.05 -18.80 -14.21
CA GLY A 337 28.87 -19.26 -13.48
C GLY A 337 27.93 -18.14 -13.02
N ASP A 338 28.27 -16.88 -13.29
CA ASP A 338 27.37 -15.75 -13.16
C ASP A 338 26.22 -15.86 -14.17
N GLU A 339 25.00 -15.63 -13.71
CA GLU A 339 23.78 -15.80 -14.51
C GLU A 339 23.35 -14.49 -15.18
N VAL A 340 23.60 -13.34 -14.53
CA VAL A 340 23.11 -12.03 -14.98
C VAL A 340 24.18 -10.97 -14.72
N ALA A 341 24.82 -10.51 -15.79
CA ALA A 341 25.86 -9.49 -15.70
C ALA A 341 25.35 -8.15 -15.11
N GLY A 342 26.13 -7.57 -14.20
CA GLY A 342 25.90 -6.26 -13.60
C GLY A 342 24.75 -6.23 -12.58
N ASP A 343 24.30 -7.39 -12.10
CA ASP A 343 23.19 -7.46 -11.16
C ASP A 343 23.63 -7.26 -9.71
N GLY A 344 24.94 -7.17 -9.44
CA GLY A 344 25.54 -7.01 -8.12
C GLY A 344 25.89 -8.33 -7.40
N VAL A 345 25.77 -9.47 -8.09
CA VAL A 345 26.02 -10.82 -7.58
C VAL A 345 27.32 -11.37 -8.17
N TYR A 346 28.42 -11.19 -7.45
CA TYR A 346 29.74 -11.66 -7.87
C TYR A 346 29.85 -13.17 -7.71
N THR A 347 30.13 -13.87 -8.80
CA THR A 347 30.07 -15.33 -8.88
C THR A 347 31.39 -15.95 -9.34
N ARG A 348 31.67 -17.16 -8.84
CA ARG A 348 32.71 -18.04 -9.38
C ARG A 348 32.32 -19.51 -9.24
N LEU A 349 32.39 -20.24 -10.35
CA LEU A 349 32.26 -21.69 -10.41
C LEU A 349 33.64 -22.32 -10.59
N PHE A 350 34.00 -23.23 -9.70
CA PHE A 350 35.12 -24.13 -9.87
C PHE A 350 34.64 -25.51 -10.31
N THR A 351 35.44 -26.17 -11.13
CA THR A 351 35.25 -27.55 -11.57
C THR A 351 36.49 -28.36 -11.20
N ARG A 352 36.33 -29.68 -11.05
CA ARG A 352 37.43 -30.62 -10.70
C ARG A 352 38.01 -30.37 -9.30
N VAL A 353 37.20 -29.86 -8.39
CA VAL A 353 37.52 -29.83 -6.96
C VAL A 353 37.39 -31.26 -6.41
N ALA A 354 38.25 -31.66 -5.48
CA ALA A 354 38.12 -32.98 -4.85
C ALA A 354 36.79 -33.05 -4.07
N PRO A 355 36.12 -34.21 -4.00
CA PRO A 355 34.94 -34.38 -3.15
C PRO A 355 35.29 -34.18 -1.66
N GLY A 356 34.39 -33.54 -0.91
CA GLY A 356 34.57 -33.34 0.53
C GLY A 356 34.13 -31.96 1.03
N TYR A 357 34.40 -31.72 2.31
CA TYR A 357 34.15 -30.43 2.95
C TYR A 357 35.36 -29.51 2.76
N HIS A 358 35.11 -28.34 2.20
CA HIS A 358 36.13 -27.34 1.89
C HIS A 358 35.89 -26.05 2.65
N LYS A 359 36.96 -25.51 3.23
CA LYS A 359 36.95 -24.20 3.91
C LYS A 359 37.22 -23.09 2.92
N TYR A 360 36.53 -21.96 3.09
CA TYR A 360 36.70 -20.77 2.26
C TYR A 360 36.32 -19.48 3.00
N ALA A 361 36.72 -18.36 2.42
CA ALA A 361 36.30 -17.01 2.80
C ALA A 361 36.32 -16.08 1.57
N PHE A 362 35.67 -14.92 1.71
CA PHE A 362 35.70 -13.87 0.69
C PHE A 362 36.62 -12.74 1.13
N ASN A 363 37.46 -12.24 0.22
CA ASN A 363 38.09 -10.94 0.40
C ASN A 363 37.22 -9.91 -0.34
N ILE A 364 36.47 -9.09 0.40
CA ILE A 364 35.60 -8.03 -0.17
C ILE A 364 36.41 -6.79 -0.58
N THR A 365 37.58 -6.60 0.03
CA THR A 365 38.61 -5.64 -0.37
C THR A 365 39.99 -6.31 -0.23
N ALA A 366 41.07 -5.59 -0.55
CA ALA A 366 42.44 -6.12 -0.43
C ALA A 366 42.85 -6.49 1.01
N THR A 367 42.19 -5.93 2.03
CA THR A 367 42.55 -6.11 3.45
C THR A 367 41.40 -6.67 4.30
N ASN A 368 40.20 -6.78 3.75
CA ASN A 368 39.02 -7.22 4.50
C ASN A 368 38.55 -8.58 4.02
N GLN A 369 38.72 -9.58 4.89
CA GLN A 369 38.24 -10.94 4.68
C GLN A 369 37.01 -11.19 5.56
N VAL A 370 35.96 -11.74 4.94
CA VAL A 370 34.69 -12.04 5.57
C VAL A 370 34.27 -13.47 5.26
N ARG A 371 33.46 -14.03 6.14
CA ARG A 371 32.78 -15.30 5.90
C ARG A 371 31.61 -15.10 4.95
N ASP A 372 31.22 -16.16 4.25
CA ASP A 372 29.95 -16.19 3.51
C ASP A 372 28.78 -16.17 4.51
N PRO A 373 27.93 -15.12 4.51
CA PRO A 373 26.75 -15.08 5.36
C PRO A 373 25.73 -16.19 5.02
N TYR A 374 25.80 -16.72 3.79
CA TYR A 374 24.94 -17.74 3.21
C TYR A 374 25.58 -19.14 3.18
N GLN A 375 26.66 -19.34 3.94
CA GLN A 375 27.38 -20.61 4.05
C GLN A 375 26.46 -21.80 4.40
N GLU A 376 26.83 -23.01 3.96
CA GLU A 376 26.19 -24.27 4.37
C GLU A 376 26.51 -24.61 5.83
N SER A 377 27.76 -24.38 6.24
CA SER A 377 28.23 -24.47 7.61
C SER A 377 29.48 -23.61 7.77
N GLY A 378 30.09 -23.57 8.95
CA GLY A 378 31.36 -22.88 9.12
C GLY A 378 31.90 -22.94 10.54
N ASP A 379 33.13 -22.48 10.72
CA ASP A 379 33.79 -22.37 12.02
C ASP A 379 33.92 -20.88 12.43
N SER A 380 34.80 -20.54 13.36
CA SER A 380 34.98 -19.15 13.81
C SER A 380 35.59 -18.24 12.75
N GLN A 381 36.29 -18.78 11.76
CA GLN A 381 37.09 -18.03 10.79
C GLN A 381 36.63 -18.23 9.35
N TYR A 382 36.13 -19.41 9.01
CA TYR A 382 35.84 -19.80 7.63
C TYR A 382 34.41 -20.31 7.46
N SER A 383 33.93 -20.16 6.23
CA SER A 383 32.75 -20.84 5.73
C SER A 383 33.13 -22.20 5.19
N ILE A 384 32.20 -23.14 5.24
CA ILE A 384 32.40 -24.52 4.79
C ILE A 384 31.32 -24.87 3.76
N LEU A 385 31.75 -25.52 2.70
CA LEU A 385 30.92 -25.99 1.59
C LEU A 385 31.17 -27.49 1.38
N LEU A 386 30.13 -28.24 1.01
CA LEU A 386 30.28 -29.62 0.53
C LEU A 386 30.39 -29.67 -1.01
N VAL A 387 31.48 -30.28 -1.48
CA VAL A 387 31.67 -30.68 -2.88
C VAL A 387 31.35 -32.17 -3.01
N LYS A 388 30.54 -32.52 -4.02
CA LYS A 388 30.09 -33.91 -4.28
C LYS A 388 31.15 -34.77 -4.95
#